data_AF-A0A973KJ45-F1
#
_entry.id   AF-A0A973KJ45-F1
#
_cell.length_a   1.000
_cell.length_b   1.000
_cell.length_c   1.000
_cell.angle_alpha   90.00
_cell.angle_beta   90.00
_cell.angle_gamma   90.00
#
_symmetry.space_group_name_H-M   'P 1'
#
loop_
_entity.id
_entity.type
_entity.pdbx_description
1 polymer ?
#
loop_
_entity_poly.entity_id
_entity_poly.type
_entity_poly.pdbx_seq_one_letter_code
_entity_poly.pdbx_strand_id
1 'polypeptide(L)'
;VTVGSIDGGCEGVRDVRSGKYAATVMQFPVRMADLGVAAVTDFARHGKKPSGFTDTGTQLITDKPVPGLASRDTAWGLRHCWG
;
A
#
# COMPACT_ATOMS: atom_id res chain seq x y z
N VAL A 1 24.34 -4.41 -3.83
CA VAL A 1 23.18 -3.73 -4.47
C VAL A 1 21.96 -3.97 -3.58
N THR A 2 21.15 -2.95 -3.32
CA THR A 2 19.91 -3.06 -2.53
C THR A 2 18.73 -3.01 -3.51
N VAL A 3 17.82 -3.98 -3.44
CA VAL A 3 16.63 -4.04 -4.30
C VAL A 3 15.38 -3.92 -3.43
N GLY A 4 14.49 -3.02 -3.79
CA GLY A 4 13.15 -2.89 -3.19
C GLY A 4 12.06 -3.07 -4.24
N SER A 5 10.83 -3.22 -3.77
CA SER A 5 9.64 -3.30 -4.62
C SER A 5 8.55 -2.31 -4.20
N ILE A 6 7.54 -2.15 -5.06
CA ILE A 6 6.31 -1.40 -4.80
C ILE A 6 5.15 -2.39 -4.96
N ASP A 7 4.02 -2.07 -4.31
CA ASP A 7 2.71 -2.73 -4.30
C ASP A 7 2.40 -3.32 -2.92
N GLY A 8 3.35 -4.04 -2.34
CA GLY A 8 3.18 -4.75 -1.07
C GLY A 8 2.10 -5.82 -1.08
N GLY A 9 1.90 -6.48 -2.24
CA GLY A 9 1.13 -7.71 -2.30
C GLY A 9 1.74 -8.82 -1.43
N CYS A 10 0.96 -9.83 -1.06
CA CYS A 10 1.40 -10.81 -0.07
C CYS A 10 2.63 -11.62 -0.52
N GLU A 11 2.81 -11.87 -1.81
CA GLU A 11 4.07 -12.43 -2.34
C GLU A 11 5.25 -11.49 -2.12
N GLY A 12 5.11 -10.20 -2.46
CA GLY A 12 6.15 -9.19 -2.24
C GLY A 12 6.57 -9.08 -0.77
N VAL A 13 5.62 -9.17 0.18
CA VAL A 13 5.94 -9.20 1.61
C VAL A 13 6.69 -10.47 2.01
N ARG A 14 6.32 -11.64 1.46
CA ARG A 14 7.07 -12.90 1.68
C ARG A 14 8.48 -12.83 1.09
N ASP A 15 8.65 -12.14 -0.02
CA ASP A 15 9.96 -11.90 -0.65
C ASP A 15 10.84 -10.95 0.16
N VAL A 16 10.26 -9.96 0.84
CA VAL A 16 10.99 -9.17 1.84
C VAL A 16 11.41 -10.05 3.02
N ARG A 17 10.50 -10.87 3.55
CA ARG A 17 10.78 -11.76 4.69
C ARG A 17 11.86 -12.80 4.38
N SER A 18 11.89 -13.31 3.15
CA SER A 18 12.90 -14.26 2.68
C SER A 18 14.21 -13.58 2.25
N GLY A 19 14.28 -12.25 2.28
CA GLY A 19 15.47 -11.48 1.96
C GLY A 19 15.75 -11.30 0.46
N LYS A 20 14.83 -11.70 -0.42
CA LYS A 20 14.94 -11.41 -1.87
C LYS A 20 14.85 -9.91 -2.14
N TYR A 21 14.01 -9.20 -1.39
CA TYR A 21 13.91 -7.75 -1.38
C TYR A 21 14.29 -7.18 -0.01
N ALA A 22 14.88 -6.00 0.01
CA ALA A 22 15.20 -5.29 1.25
C ALA A 22 13.96 -4.65 1.89
N ALA A 23 13.00 -4.23 1.07
CA ALA A 23 11.75 -3.63 1.49
C ALA A 23 10.72 -3.66 0.36
N THR A 24 9.44 -3.48 0.71
CA THR A 24 8.37 -3.16 -0.24
C THR A 24 7.56 -1.97 0.26
N VAL A 25 7.12 -1.08 -0.64
CA VAL A 25 6.17 -0.01 -0.31
C VAL A 25 4.76 -0.52 -0.58
N MET A 26 4.05 -0.87 0.49
CA MET A 26 2.69 -1.38 0.42
C MET A 26 1.69 -0.28 0.05
N GLN A 27 0.83 -0.62 -0.90
CA GLN A 27 -0.32 0.17 -1.32
C GLN A 27 -1.62 -0.52 -0.88
N PHE A 28 -2.72 0.23 -0.89
CA PHE A 28 -4.04 -0.24 -0.43
C PHE A 28 -5.07 -0.21 -1.57
N PRO A 29 -4.95 -1.08 -2.59
CA PRO A 29 -5.77 -1.01 -3.81
C PRO A 29 -7.27 -1.20 -3.55
N VAL A 30 -7.66 -2.01 -2.55
CA VAL A 30 -9.07 -2.16 -2.15
C VAL A 30 -9.66 -0.83 -1.68
N ARG A 31 -8.92 -0.08 -0.84
CA ARG A 31 -9.32 1.26 -0.41
C ARG A 31 -9.40 2.24 -1.58
N MET A 32 -8.49 2.15 -2.55
CA MET A 32 -8.57 2.96 -3.78
C MET A 32 -9.84 2.67 -4.56
N ALA A 33 -10.20 1.39 -4.72
CA ALA A 33 -11.41 0.97 -5.41
C ALA A 33 -12.67 1.45 -4.68
N ASP A 34 -12.75 1.27 -3.35
CA ASP A 34 -13.89 1.70 -2.54
C ASP A 34 -14.13 3.21 -2.68
N LEU A 35 -13.07 4.02 -2.56
CA LEU A 35 -13.15 5.47 -2.69
C LEU A 35 -13.49 5.90 -4.12
N GLY A 36 -12.99 5.19 -5.13
CA GLY A 36 -13.33 5.44 -6.53
C GLY A 36 -14.81 5.19 -6.82
N VAL A 37 -15.35 4.05 -6.38
CA VAL A 37 -16.77 3.71 -6.55
C VAL A 37 -17.66 4.66 -5.75
N ALA A 38 -17.25 5.03 -4.53
CA ALA A 38 -17.97 6.02 -3.73
C ALA A 38 -18.03 7.38 -4.44
N ALA A 39 -16.94 7.85 -5.04
CA ALA A 39 -16.91 9.10 -5.79
C ALA A 39 -17.84 9.09 -7.02
N VAL A 40 -17.88 7.97 -7.76
CA VAL A 40 -18.82 7.79 -8.88
C VAL A 40 -20.27 7.84 -8.39
N THR A 41 -20.56 7.19 -7.26
CA THR A 41 -21.90 7.18 -6.66
C THR A 41 -22.33 8.57 -6.20
N ASP A 42 -21.43 9.34 -5.57
CA ASP A 42 -21.67 10.72 -5.13
C ASP A 42 -21.96 11.64 -6.31
N PHE A 43 -21.20 11.50 -7.40
CA PHE A 43 -21.46 12.23 -8.63
C PHE A 43 -22.83 11.88 -9.24
N ALA A 44 -23.17 10.59 -9.32
CA ALA A 44 -24.43 10.15 -9.90
C ALA A 44 -25.65 10.63 -9.09
N ARG A 45 -25.54 10.74 -7.76
CA ARG A 45 -26.65 11.14 -6.88
C ARG A 45 -26.76 12.65 -6.71
N HIS A 46 -25.62 13.35 -6.67
CA HIS A 46 -25.57 14.74 -6.21
C HIS A 46 -24.89 15.69 -7.21
N GLY A 47 -24.40 15.19 -8.34
CA GLY A 47 -23.67 15.98 -9.35
C GLY A 47 -22.29 16.44 -8.90
N LYS A 48 -21.81 15.99 -7.73
CA LYS A 48 -20.53 16.40 -7.16
C LYS A 48 -19.38 15.71 -7.90
N LYS A 49 -18.62 16.48 -8.68
CA LYS A 49 -17.45 15.99 -9.40
C LYS A 49 -16.28 15.77 -8.42
N PRO A 50 -15.55 14.64 -8.52
CA PRO A 50 -14.31 14.48 -7.78
C PRO A 50 -13.27 15.51 -8.25
N SER A 51 -12.42 15.96 -7.32
CA SER A 51 -11.38 16.96 -7.59
C SER A 51 -10.14 16.73 -6.74
N GLY A 52 -8.98 17.13 -7.24
CA GLY A 52 -7.72 17.03 -6.51
C GLY A 52 -7.17 15.62 -6.41
N PHE A 53 -6.24 15.41 -5.49
CA PHE A 53 -5.61 14.12 -5.19
C PHE A 53 -6.24 13.50 -3.95
N THR A 54 -6.61 12.22 -4.05
CA THR A 54 -7.09 11.44 -2.90
C THR A 54 -5.98 10.50 -2.47
N ASP A 55 -5.31 10.83 -1.37
CA ASP A 55 -4.28 9.99 -0.79
C ASP A 55 -4.89 8.78 -0.07
N THR A 56 -4.61 7.58 -0.57
CA THR A 56 -5.05 6.32 0.04
C THR A 56 -4.04 5.74 1.02
N GLY A 57 -2.90 6.40 1.18
CA GLY A 57 -1.79 6.01 2.02
C GLY A 57 -0.85 5.00 1.35
N THR A 58 0.34 4.91 1.92
CA THR A 58 1.33 3.87 1.66
C THR A 58 2.03 3.48 2.96
N GLN A 59 2.62 2.30 3.01
CA GLN A 59 3.37 1.84 4.18
C GLN A 59 4.65 1.11 3.75
N LEU A 60 5.81 1.59 4.20
CA LEU A 60 7.07 0.87 4.03
C LEU A 60 7.05 -0.40 4.88
N ILE A 61 7.29 -1.55 4.25
CA ILE A 61 7.42 -2.86 4.88
C ILE A 61 8.86 -3.32 4.78
N THR A 62 9.50 -3.52 5.92
CA THR A 62 10.86 -4.05 6.01
C THR A 62 11.11 -4.64 7.40
N ASP A 63 11.85 -5.74 7.46
CA ASP A 63 12.37 -6.28 8.73
C ASP A 63 13.71 -5.64 9.12
N LYS A 64 14.20 -4.68 8.32
CA LYS A 64 15.43 -3.91 8.56
C LYS A 64 15.10 -2.41 8.57
N PRO A 65 14.58 -1.88 9.69
CA PRO A 65 14.19 -0.48 9.78
C PRO A 65 15.33 0.48 9.43
N VAL A 66 15.00 1.54 8.69
CA VAL A 66 15.95 2.60 8.32
C VAL A 66 15.71 3.81 9.23
N PRO A 67 16.76 4.37 9.87
CA PRO A 67 16.63 5.55 10.72
C PRO A 67 15.91 6.70 9.98
N GLY A 68 14.94 7.33 10.66
CA GLY A 68 14.16 8.43 10.09
C GLY A 68 13.01 8.01 9.16
N LEU A 69 12.85 6.72 8.85
CA LEU A 69 11.75 6.21 8.04
C LEU A 69 10.78 5.34 8.86
N ALA A 70 9.53 5.78 8.95
CA ALA A 70 8.46 4.97 9.53
C ALA A 70 8.26 3.70 8.69
N SER A 71 8.31 2.54 9.34
CA SER A 71 8.16 1.23 8.69
C SER A 71 7.40 0.26 9.58
N ARG A 72 6.87 -0.81 8.96
CA ARG A 72 6.28 -1.96 9.63
C ARG A 72 7.03 -3.22 9.21
N ASP A 73 7.03 -4.22 10.08
CA ASP A 73 7.66 -5.51 9.80
C ASP A 73 6.82 -6.36 8.84
N THR A 74 7.39 -7.45 8.34
CA THR A 74 6.70 -8.39 7.46
C THR A 74 5.59 -9.14 8.17
N ALA A 75 5.61 -9.26 9.51
CA ALA A 75 4.51 -9.84 10.27
C ALA A 75 3.25 -8.96 10.19
N TRP A 76 3.39 -7.64 10.35
CA TRP A 76 2.33 -6.68 10.11
C TRP A 76 1.94 -6.68 8.64
N GLY A 77 2.92 -6.65 7.73
CA GLY A 77 2.68 -6.67 6.28
C GLY A 77 1.82 -7.85 5.85
N LEU A 78 2.09 -9.06 6.34
CA LEU A 78 1.32 -10.26 5.97
C LEU A 78 -0.12 -10.26 6.47
N ARG A 79 -0.46 -9.41 7.46
CA ARG A 79 -1.84 -9.23 7.92
C ARG A 79 -2.62 -8.18 7.13
N HIS A 80 -1.93 -7.35 6.35
CA HIS A 80 -2.52 -6.19 5.65
C HIS A 80 -2.25 -6.15 4.15
N CYS A 81 -1.40 -7.05 3.64
CA CYS A 81 -1.12 -7.19 2.23
C CYS A 81 -2.38 -7.62 1.47
N TRP A 82 -2.37 -7.33 0.18
CA TRP A 82 -3.40 -7.76 -0.75
C TRP A 82 -2.90 -8.94 -1.59
N GLY A 83 -3.82 -9.80 -2.04
CA GLY A 83 -3.49 -11.06 -2.71
C GLY A 83 -2.87 -12.09 -1.76
#